data_AF-A0A0C2ZG96-F1
#
_entry.id   AF-A0A0C2ZG96-F1
#
_cell.length_a   1.000
_cell.length_b   1.000
_cell.length_c   1.000
_cell.angle_alpha   90.00
_cell.angle_beta   90.00
_cell.angle_gamma   90.00
#
_symmetry.space_group_name_H-M   'P 1'
#
loop_
_entity.id
_entity.type
_entity.pdbx_description
1 polymer ?
#
loop_
_entity_poly.entity_id
_entity_poly.type
_entity_poly.pdbx_seq_one_letter_code
_entity_poly.pdbx_strand_id
1 'polypeptide(L)'
;MTLITCLLNIASKKYPGVQVHNHSWIAHPMTTEHLQTNDYNCGLWVLANTAAVLQGHDATGLTGGDMLAFRYYLQSCVLSIPVA
;
A
#
# COMPACT_ATOMS: atom_id res chain seq x y z
N MET A 1 16.73 -8.86 5.47
CA MET A 1 15.99 -7.75 6.12
C MET A 1 16.93 -6.57 6.40
N THR A 2 17.12 -5.66 5.45
CA THR A 2 18.10 -4.55 5.57
C THR A 2 17.45 -3.17 5.63
N LEU A 3 16.29 -2.99 4.99
CA LEU A 3 15.61 -1.69 4.93
C LEU A 3 14.99 -1.27 6.27
N ILE A 4 14.28 -2.17 6.95
CA ILE A 4 13.64 -1.87 8.25
C ILE A 4 14.70 -1.43 9.28
N THR A 5 15.78 -2.20 9.40
CA THR A 5 16.91 -1.86 10.28
C THR A 5 17.54 -0.51 9.92
N CYS A 6 17.68 -0.20 8.63
CA CYS A 6 18.17 1.11 8.19
C CYS A 6 17.24 2.26 8.62
N LEU A 7 15.93 2.11 8.41
CA LEU A 7 14.93 3.11 8.80
C LEU A 7 14.89 3.31 10.32
N LEU A 8 14.98 2.23 11.11
CA LEU A 8 15.04 2.30 12.57
C LEU A 8 16.31 3.02 13.05
N ASN A 9 17.45 2.76 12.41
CA ASN A 9 18.71 3.45 12.72
C ASN A 9 18.68 4.93 12.36
N ILE A 10 18.00 5.31 11.28
CA ILE A 10 17.81 6.73 10.92
C ILE A 10 16.90 7.41 11.94
N ALA A 11 15.79 6.77 12.31
CA ALA A 11 14.84 7.30 13.28
C ALA A 11 15.47 7.47 14.66
N SER A 12 16.21 6.48 15.15
CA SER A 12 16.87 6.53 16.46
C SER A 12 17.93 7.64 16.54
N LYS A 13 18.67 7.88 15.45
CA LYS A 13 19.63 8.99 15.36
C LYS A 13 18.95 10.36 15.31
N LYS A 14 17.82 10.47 14.62
CA LYS A 14 17.14 11.76 14.39
C LYS A 14 16.22 12.16 15.55
N TYR A 15 15.70 11.20 16.31
CA TYR A 15 14.73 11.42 17.38
C TYR A 15 15.15 10.71 18.69
N PRO A 16 16.22 11.18 19.36
CA PRO A 16 16.64 10.63 20.64
C PRO A 16 15.51 10.80 21.68
N GLY A 17 14.96 9.69 22.16
CA GLY A 17 13.86 9.65 23.14
C GLY A 17 12.58 8.97 22.66
N VAL A 18 12.43 8.74 21.34
CA VAL A 18 11.35 7.88 20.83
C VAL A 18 11.72 6.42 21.11
N GLN A 19 10.83 5.70 21.80
CA GLN A 19 10.97 4.26 22.00
C GLN A 19 10.82 3.57 20.64
N VAL A 20 11.96 3.28 20.01
CA VAL A 20 12.01 2.49 18.79
C VAL A 20 11.82 1.04 19.20
N HIS A 21 10.62 0.50 19.00
CA HIS A 21 10.34 -0.91 19.28
C HIS A 21 11.22 -1.80 18.40
N ASN A 22 12.25 -2.36 19.02
CA ASN A 22 13.25 -3.19 18.35
C ASN A 22 12.84 -4.68 18.29
N HIS A 23 11.53 -4.95 18.38
CA HIS A 23 11.00 -6.30 18.21
C HIS A 23 11.20 -6.75 16.76
N SER A 24 11.38 -8.06 16.58
CA SER A 24 11.51 -8.66 15.26
C SER A 24 10.26 -8.38 14.43
N TRP A 25 10.43 -7.66 13.31
CA TRP A 25 9.38 -7.45 12.34
C TRP A 25 9.31 -8.66 11.41
N ILE A 26 8.11 -9.19 11.20
CA ILE A 26 7.86 -10.21 10.17
C ILE A 26 7.21 -9.50 9.00
N ALA A 27 7.84 -9.57 7.83
CA ALA A 27 7.24 -9.10 6.59
C ALA A 27 6.34 -10.21 6.04
N HIS A 28 5.05 -9.94 5.90
CA HIS A 28 4.12 -10.83 5.25
C HIS A 28 3.84 -10.33 3.83
N PRO A 29 4.05 -11.16 2.80
CA PRO A 29 3.63 -10.80 1.46
C PRO A 29 2.11 -10.68 1.43
N MET A 30 1.63 -9.62 0.80
CA MET A 30 0.20 -9.38 0.62
C MET A 30 -0.48 -10.41 -0.29
N THR A 31 0.26 -10.85 -1.30
CA THR A 31 -0.12 -11.90 -2.22
C THR A 31 1.15 -12.61 -2.65
N THR A 32 1.06 -13.91 -2.83
CA THR A 32 2.08 -14.72 -3.50
C THR A 32 1.71 -14.99 -4.96
N GLU A 33 0.50 -14.60 -5.37
CA GLU A 33 -0.05 -14.83 -6.70
C GLU A 33 0.27 -13.68 -7.66
N HIS A 34 0.46 -14.03 -8.92
CA HIS A 34 0.63 -13.05 -9.99
C HIS A 34 -0.70 -12.40 -10.36
N LEU A 35 -0.97 -11.21 -9.81
CA LEU A 35 -2.24 -10.50 -10.00
C LEU A 35 -2.30 -9.63 -11.27
N GLN A 36 -1.17 -9.15 -11.75
CA GLN A 36 -1.10 -8.19 -12.86
C GLN A 36 -0.40 -8.77 -14.08
N THR A 37 -1.15 -8.98 -15.15
CA THR A 37 -0.63 -9.54 -16.41
C THR A 37 -0.22 -8.50 -17.46
N ASN A 38 -0.52 -7.21 -17.24
CA ASN A 38 -0.13 -6.11 -18.13
C ASN A 38 0.94 -5.22 -17.49
N ASP A 39 1.50 -4.27 -18.24
CA ASP A 39 2.58 -3.38 -17.79
C ASP A 39 2.10 -2.05 -17.18
N TYR A 40 0.79 -1.74 -17.25
CA TYR A 40 0.26 -0.41 -16.88
C TYR A 40 -0.70 -0.37 -15.68
N ASN A 41 -1.17 -1.50 -15.14
CA ASN A 41 -2.10 -1.50 -14.00
C ASN A 41 -1.41 -1.48 -12.62
N CYS A 42 -0.09 -1.44 -12.53
CA CYS A 42 0.62 -1.53 -11.25
C CYS A 42 0.24 -0.40 -10.29
N GLY A 43 0.07 0.82 -10.81
CA GLY A 43 -0.41 1.96 -10.02
C GLY A 43 -1.84 1.75 -9.49
N LEU A 44 -2.72 1.11 -10.26
CA LEU A 44 -4.07 0.80 -9.81
C LEU A 44 -4.06 -0.25 -8.69
N TRP A 45 -3.24 -1.30 -8.82
CA TRP A 45 -3.08 -2.30 -7.76
C TRP A 45 -2.57 -1.69 -6.45
N VAL A 46 -1.59 -0.80 -6.52
CA VAL A 46 -1.09 -0.07 -5.35
C VAL A 46 -2.22 0.75 -4.70
N LEU A 47 -2.96 1.54 -5.49
CA LEU A 47 -4.05 2.39 -4.98
C LEU A 47 -5.19 1.57 -4.38
N ALA A 48 -5.61 0.49 -5.04
CA ALA A 48 -6.64 -0.41 -4.53
C ALA A 48 -6.21 -0.96 -3.17
N ASN A 49 -4.96 -1.38 -3.07
CA ASN A 49 -4.46 -1.96 -1.84
C ASN A 49 -4.29 -0.94 -0.71
N THR A 50 -3.80 0.26 -1.02
CA THR A 50 -3.78 1.35 -0.05
C THR A 50 -5.19 1.64 0.47
N ALA A 51 -6.20 1.67 -0.42
CA ALA A 51 -7.58 1.89 -0.01
C ALA A 51 -8.11 0.77 0.92
N ALA A 52 -7.82 -0.50 0.62
CA ALA A 52 -8.20 -1.64 1.45
C ALA A 52 -7.58 -1.55 2.86
N VAL A 53 -6.28 -1.28 2.94
CA VAL A 53 -5.56 -1.12 4.22
C VAL A 53 -6.14 0.04 5.03
N LEU A 54 -6.45 1.17 4.40
CA LEU A 54 -7.06 2.31 5.08
C LEU A 54 -8.48 2.02 5.59
N GLN A 55 -9.17 1.03 5.01
CA GLN A 55 -10.48 0.55 5.46
C GLN A 55 -10.39 -0.57 6.51
N GLY A 56 -9.19 -0.97 6.91
CA GLY A 56 -8.97 -2.03 7.91
C GLY A 56 -8.98 -3.45 7.33
N HIS A 57 -8.78 -3.59 6.02
CA HIS A 57 -8.65 -4.89 5.35
C HIS A 57 -7.19 -5.22 5.03
N ASP A 58 -6.85 -6.50 5.06
CA ASP A 58 -5.48 -6.97 4.76
C ASP A 58 -5.14 -6.93 3.26
N ALA A 59 -6.15 -7.05 2.39
CA ALA A 59 -6.03 -7.05 0.93
C ALA A 59 -7.32 -6.60 0.24
N THR A 60 -7.25 -6.35 -1.07
CA THR A 60 -8.38 -5.79 -1.85
C THR A 60 -9.45 -6.80 -2.26
N GLY A 61 -9.08 -8.08 -2.38
CA GLY A 61 -9.92 -9.12 -2.98
C GLY A 61 -10.21 -8.96 -4.48
N LEU A 62 -9.64 -7.93 -5.14
CA LEU A 62 -9.84 -7.68 -6.56
C LEU A 62 -9.02 -8.65 -7.42
N THR A 63 -9.50 -8.87 -8.64
CA THR A 63 -8.82 -9.64 -9.69
C THR A 63 -8.38 -8.73 -10.83
N GLY A 64 -7.59 -9.27 -11.77
CA GLY A 64 -7.19 -8.53 -12.96
C GLY A 64 -8.37 -8.01 -13.80
N GLY A 65 -9.50 -8.72 -13.79
CA GLY A 65 -10.73 -8.31 -14.48
C GLY A 65 -11.39 -7.06 -13.89
N ASP A 66 -11.15 -6.79 -12.60
CA ASP A 66 -11.78 -5.67 -11.88
C ASP A 66 -11.03 -4.34 -12.06
N MET A 67 -9.81 -4.36 -12.60
CA MET A 67 -8.96 -3.18 -12.71
C MET A 67 -9.58 -2.07 -13.57
N LEU A 68 -10.38 -2.43 -14.59
CA LEU A 68 -11.08 -1.45 -15.40
C LEU A 68 -12.18 -0.74 -14.60
N ALA A 69 -13.00 -1.49 -13.87
CA ALA A 69 -14.04 -0.93 -13.01
C ALA A 69 -13.43 -0.07 -11.90
N PHE A 70 -12.35 -0.54 -11.27
CA PHE A 70 -11.63 0.20 -10.24
C PHE A 70 -11.06 1.53 -10.76
N ARG A 71 -10.55 1.56 -12.00
CA ARG A 71 -10.11 2.80 -12.66
C ARG A 71 -11.24 3.82 -12.79
N TYR A 72 -12.42 3.40 -13.23
CA TYR A 72 -13.58 4.29 -13.35
C TYR A 72 -14.11 4.76 -12.00
N TYR A 73 -14.09 3.88 -10.99
CA TYR A 73 -14.38 4.24 -9.62
C TYR A 73 -13.44 5.35 -9.12
N LEU A 74 -12.12 5.15 -9.27
CA LEU A 74 -11.12 6.16 -8.90
C LEU A 74 -11.32 7.49 -9.64
N GLN A 75 -11.59 7.44 -10.95
CA GLN A 75 -11.88 8.63 -11.73
C GLN A 75 -13.09 9.39 -11.17
N SER A 76 -14.16 8.68 -10.83
CA SER A 76 -15.37 9.27 -10.25
C SER A 76 -15.09 9.91 -8.90
N CYS A 77 -14.27 9.28 -8.06
CA CYS A 77 -13.81 9.84 -6.79
C CYS A 77 -13.02 11.14 -7.02
N VAL A 78 -12.06 11.14 -7.95
CA VAL A 78 -11.24 12.33 -8.25
C VAL A 78 -12.10 13.48 -8.75
N LEU A 79 -13.07 13.22 -9.63
CA LEU A 79 -14.00 14.24 -10.13
C LEU A 79 -14.96 14.77 -9.06
N SER A 80 -15.14 14.03 -7.96
CA SER A 80 -16.01 14.43 -6.84
C SER A 80 -15.27 15.23 -5.77
N ILE A 81 -13.95 15.43 -5.90
CA ILE A 81 -13.18 16.28 -4.99
C ILE A 81 -13.62 17.73 -5.21
N PRO A 82 -14.14 18.43 -4.18
CA PRO A 82 -14.54 19.83 -4.32
C PRO A 82 -13.36 20.68 -4.79
N VAL A 83 -13.60 21.52 -5.79
CA VAL A 83 -12.63 22.56 -6.17
C VAL A 83 -12.72 23.66 -5.12
N ALA A 84 -11.61 23.92 -4.43
CA ALA A 84 -11.47 24.99 -3.45
C ALA A 84 -11.43 26.38 -4.13
#